data_AF-A0A520K7G4-F1
#
_entry.id   AF-A0A520K7G4-F1
#
_cell.length_a   1.000
_cell.length_b   1.000
_cell.length_c   1.000
_cell.angle_alpha   90.00
_cell.angle_beta   90.00
_cell.angle_gamma   90.00
#
_symmetry.space_group_name_H-M   'P 1'
#
loop_
_entity.id
_entity.type
_entity.pdbx_description
1 polymer ?
#
loop_
_entity_poly.entity_id
_entity_poly.type
_entity_poly.pdbx_seq_one_letter_code
_entity_poly.pdbx_strand_id
1 'polypeptide(L)'
;SVFLKRVLTWREALDKQVKSLIGREGEKREGNRVIKSYYEVYYENAPYRLKEVVEQNPDEWVDLVKEGFIVERTEVIEHGFDVTLSPSFVEAEKGKTLEIKVDVQSYLEPLRVKLRVAQGAIEPEEGITPFTAVWTLTADRDEKVDLVAEASGVSKIAQLTVRIKKAVVRKAELTPDDIGQLLDGIEEIKSSAHLKAIADCIDASNSCLGSFEIESEQHGRVKADLEKVDAKTAEYMVSEIEGILGARARMDIKVLFEDVVTISEILYQKLKMLNNLVIFTLKKRE
;
A
#
# COMPACT_ATOMS: atom_id res chain seq x y z
N SER A 1 -37.26 20.63 -13.15
CA SER A 1 -35.88 20.12 -13.09
C SER A 1 -35.63 19.63 -11.68
N VAL A 2 -35.65 18.32 -11.46
CA VAL A 2 -35.34 17.72 -10.16
C VAL A 2 -33.82 17.57 -10.12
N PHE A 3 -33.14 18.41 -9.33
CA PHE A 3 -31.74 18.21 -9.02
C PHE A 3 -31.61 16.97 -8.15
N LEU A 4 -31.33 15.81 -8.75
CA LEU A 4 -30.82 14.65 -8.05
C LEU A 4 -29.45 15.03 -7.45
N LYS A 5 -29.44 15.41 -6.17
CA LYS A 5 -28.21 15.50 -5.39
C LYS A 5 -27.66 14.08 -5.25
N ARG A 6 -26.71 13.71 -6.12
CA ARG A 6 -25.92 12.49 -5.97
C ARG A 6 -25.23 12.53 -4.61
N VAL A 7 -25.67 11.67 -3.69
CA VAL A 7 -24.97 11.43 -2.43
C VAL A 7 -23.67 10.72 -2.80
N LEU A 8 -22.54 11.37 -2.57
CA LEU A 8 -21.24 10.72 -2.74
C LEU A 8 -21.13 9.61 -1.70
N THR A 9 -20.59 8.47 -2.11
CA THR A 9 -20.14 7.48 -1.13
C THR A 9 -19.08 8.12 -0.25
N TRP A 10 -18.96 7.66 1.00
CA TRP A 10 -18.00 8.22 1.94
C TRP A 10 -16.55 8.17 1.39
N ARG A 11 -16.21 7.13 0.60
CA ARG A 11 -14.92 7.02 -0.11
C ARG A 11 -14.74 8.10 -1.16
N GLU A 12 -15.73 8.34 -2.01
CA GLU A 12 -15.66 9.42 -3.02
C GLU A 12 -15.58 10.82 -2.37
N ALA A 13 -16.24 11.01 -1.23
CA ALA A 13 -16.16 12.25 -0.47
C ALA A 13 -14.75 12.45 0.13
N LEU A 14 -14.17 11.38 0.69
CA LEU A 14 -12.83 11.39 1.26
C LEU A 14 -11.76 11.60 0.19
N ASP A 15 -11.84 10.91 -0.95
CA ASP A 15 -10.94 11.09 -2.10
C ASP A 15 -10.92 12.55 -2.58
N LYS A 16 -12.10 13.16 -2.74
CA LYS A 16 -12.18 14.58 -3.10
C LYS A 16 -11.61 15.50 -2.04
N GLN A 17 -11.86 15.22 -0.77
CA GLN A 17 -11.32 16.02 0.34
C GLN A 17 -9.79 15.95 0.35
N VAL A 18 -9.22 14.75 0.31
CA VAL A 18 -7.77 14.55 0.33
C VAL A 18 -7.09 15.15 -0.88
N LYS A 19 -7.62 14.96 -2.09
CA LYS A 19 -7.10 15.62 -3.29
C LYS A 19 -7.15 17.15 -3.18
N SER A 20 -8.22 17.69 -2.60
CA SER A 20 -8.31 19.14 -2.34
C SER A 20 -7.30 19.62 -1.30
N LEU A 21 -6.97 18.83 -0.29
CA LEU A 21 -5.97 19.18 0.71
C LEU A 21 -4.57 19.14 0.11
N ILE A 22 -4.22 18.07 -0.61
CA ILE A 22 -2.96 17.94 -1.35
C ILE A 22 -2.80 19.09 -2.35
N GLY A 23 -3.87 19.49 -3.04
CA GLY A 23 -3.83 20.63 -3.97
C GLY A 23 -3.66 22.00 -3.31
N ARG A 24 -3.81 22.11 -1.99
CA ARG A 24 -3.52 23.33 -1.21
C ARG A 24 -2.11 23.35 -0.63
N GLU A 25 -1.39 22.23 -0.71
CA GLU A 25 0.02 22.21 -0.33
C GLU A 25 0.79 23.15 -1.23
N GLY A 26 1.73 23.87 -0.63
CA GLY A 26 2.48 24.86 -1.38
C GLY A 26 3.40 25.67 -0.51
N GLU A 27 4.18 26.47 -1.20
CA GLU A 27 5.17 27.34 -0.60
C GLU A 27 4.79 28.78 -0.93
N LYS A 28 4.63 29.60 0.11
CA LYS A 28 4.41 31.03 -0.03
C LYS A 28 5.66 31.78 0.39
N ARG A 29 6.16 32.64 -0.49
CA ARG A 29 7.28 33.53 -0.20
C ARG A 29 6.75 34.86 0.33
N GLU A 30 7.13 35.21 1.55
CA GLU A 30 6.80 36.50 2.18
C GLU A 30 8.09 37.16 2.70
N GLY A 31 8.60 38.15 1.96
CA GLY A 31 9.82 38.87 2.33
C GLY A 31 11.04 37.94 2.38
N ASN A 32 11.64 37.80 3.56
CA ASN A 32 12.76 36.88 3.83
C ASN A 32 12.32 35.52 4.39
N ARG A 33 11.04 35.15 4.27
CA ARG A 33 10.51 33.91 4.85
C ARG A 33 9.83 33.05 3.80
N VAL A 34 10.02 31.74 3.89
CA VAL A 34 9.25 30.74 3.16
C VAL A 34 8.29 30.09 4.13
N ILE A 35 7.00 30.16 3.79
CA ILE A 35 5.93 29.51 4.53
C ILE A 35 5.52 28.28 3.75
N LYS A 36 5.83 27.10 4.27
CA LYS A 36 5.33 25.83 3.71
C LYS A 36 4.04 25.46 4.40
N SER A 37 2.98 25.22 3.62
CA SER A 37 1.78 24.54 4.11
C SER A 37 1.73 23.14 3.51
N TYR A 38 1.55 22.15 4.39
CA TYR A 38 1.35 20.76 4.01
C TYR A 38 0.45 20.04 5.00
N TYR A 39 -0.01 18.84 4.62
CA TYR A 39 -0.90 18.06 5.47
C TYR A 39 -0.21 16.78 5.96
N GLU A 40 -0.39 16.49 7.24
CA GLU A 40 0.00 15.23 7.87
C GLU A 40 -1.25 14.45 8.27
N VAL A 41 -1.24 13.13 8.11
CA VAL A 41 -2.19 12.22 8.77
C VAL A 41 -1.51 11.63 10.00
N TYR A 42 -2.17 11.75 11.15
CA TYR A 42 -1.74 11.10 12.39
C TYR A 42 -2.46 9.77 12.52
N TYR A 43 -1.69 8.68 12.49
CA TYR A 43 -2.18 7.32 12.69
C TYR A 43 -1.27 6.62 13.69
N GLU A 44 -1.85 5.96 14.70
CA GLU A 44 -1.10 5.30 15.80
C GLU A 44 -0.02 6.20 16.45
N ASN A 45 -0.33 7.49 16.62
CA ASN A 45 0.58 8.53 17.16
C ASN A 45 1.81 8.85 16.30
N ALA A 46 1.85 8.43 15.03
CA ALA A 46 2.90 8.81 14.08
C ALA A 46 2.35 9.76 13.00
N PRO A 47 3.09 10.83 12.66
CA PRO A 47 2.75 11.68 11.52
C PRO A 47 3.22 11.08 10.20
N TYR A 48 2.37 11.12 9.18
CA TYR A 48 2.70 10.75 7.81
C TYR A 48 2.27 11.86 6.85
N ARG A 49 3.08 12.19 5.85
CA ARG A 49 2.73 13.20 4.84
C ARG A 49 1.56 12.71 3.99
N LEU A 50 0.46 13.47 3.98
CA LEU A 50 -0.79 13.06 3.34
C LEU A 50 -0.59 12.78 1.85
N LYS A 51 0.18 13.62 1.16
CA LYS A 51 0.52 13.43 -0.26
C LYS A 51 1.26 12.12 -0.53
N GLU A 52 2.26 11.80 0.28
CA GLU A 52 3.08 10.59 0.14
C GLU A 52 2.26 9.33 0.42
N VAL A 53 1.40 9.37 1.45
CA VAL A 53 0.48 8.28 1.80
C VAL A 53 -0.42 7.92 0.62
N VAL A 54 -0.96 8.92 -0.08
CA VAL A 54 -1.84 8.73 -1.24
C VAL A 54 -1.08 8.24 -2.48
N GLU A 55 0.11 8.77 -2.76
CA GLU A 55 0.89 8.42 -3.95
C GLU A 55 1.49 7.01 -3.85
N GLN A 56 1.91 6.58 -2.66
CA GLN A 56 2.59 5.30 -2.47
C GLN A 56 1.65 4.14 -2.13
N ASN A 57 0.46 4.44 -1.56
CA ASN A 57 -0.52 3.42 -1.16
C ASN A 57 -1.89 3.73 -1.81
N PRO A 58 -1.98 3.78 -3.16
CA PRO A 58 -3.19 4.22 -3.86
C PRO A 58 -4.43 3.37 -3.52
N ASP A 59 -4.22 2.13 -3.06
CA ASP A 59 -5.27 1.18 -2.73
C ASP A 59 -5.61 1.12 -1.21
N GLU A 60 -4.75 1.63 -0.32
CA GLU A 60 -4.86 1.44 1.15
C GLU A 60 -4.87 2.75 1.95
N TRP A 61 -4.56 3.91 1.31
CA TRP A 61 -4.51 5.20 2.00
C TRP A 61 -5.83 5.58 2.69
N VAL A 62 -6.95 5.07 2.18
CA VAL A 62 -8.30 5.36 2.67
C VAL A 62 -8.47 4.94 4.13
N ASP A 63 -7.94 3.78 4.50
CA ASP A 63 -8.10 3.26 5.86
C ASP A 63 -7.21 4.02 6.85
N LEU A 64 -5.97 4.33 6.43
CA LEU A 64 -5.05 5.21 7.15
C LEU A 64 -5.64 6.59 7.47
N VAL A 65 -6.29 7.22 6.49
CA VAL A 65 -6.91 8.54 6.66
C VAL A 65 -8.22 8.47 7.45
N LYS A 66 -8.98 7.38 7.31
CA LYS A 66 -10.25 7.18 8.00
C LYS A 66 -10.05 6.94 9.50
N GLU A 67 -9.04 6.19 9.87
CA GLU A 67 -8.73 5.87 11.26
C GLU A 67 -7.86 6.94 11.94
N GLY A 68 -7.14 7.73 11.14
CA GLY A 68 -6.35 8.86 11.61
C GLY A 68 -7.10 10.19 11.64
N PHE A 69 -6.35 11.27 11.89
CA PHE A 69 -6.83 12.64 11.69
C PHE A 69 -5.81 13.46 10.91
N ILE A 70 -6.30 14.32 10.01
CA ILE A 70 -5.45 15.17 9.18
C ILE A 70 -5.19 16.50 9.90
N VAL A 71 -3.92 16.91 9.94
CA VAL A 71 -3.47 18.16 10.51
C VAL A 71 -2.78 18.98 9.43
N GLU A 72 -3.16 20.25 9.31
CA GLU A 72 -2.38 21.22 8.52
C GLU A 72 -1.13 21.62 9.32
N ARG A 73 0.02 21.54 8.67
CA ARG A 73 1.30 22.00 9.19
C ARG A 73 1.74 23.22 8.41
N THR A 74 2.04 24.28 9.14
CA THR A 74 2.68 25.48 8.61
C THR A 74 4.09 25.58 9.17
N GLU A 75 5.09 25.53 8.30
CA GLU A 75 6.49 25.73 8.65
C GLU A 75 6.94 27.09 8.13
N VAL A 76 7.34 27.99 9.04
CA VAL A 76 7.86 29.32 8.68
C VAL A 76 9.37 29.27 8.78
N ILE A 77 10.04 29.57 7.66
CA ILE A 77 11.47 29.36 7.53
C ILE A 77 12.11 30.69 7.16
N GLU A 78 12.77 31.29 8.15
CA GLU A 78 13.32 32.65 8.03
C GLU A 78 14.75 32.64 7.49
N HIS A 79 15.53 31.59 7.75
CA HIS A 79 16.89 31.35 7.22
C HIS A 79 17.14 29.84 7.21
N GLY A 80 17.87 29.32 6.21
CA GLY A 80 18.28 27.92 6.18
C GLY A 80 18.07 27.22 4.84
N PHE A 81 17.92 25.90 4.91
CA PHE A 81 17.76 25.01 3.77
C PHE A 81 16.77 23.89 4.10
N ASP A 82 16.28 23.22 3.06
CA ASP A 82 15.52 21.99 3.13
C ASP A 82 16.31 20.81 2.64
N VAL A 83 15.90 19.65 3.14
CA VAL A 83 16.32 18.35 2.66
C VAL A 83 15.09 17.49 2.46
N THR A 84 14.93 16.99 1.25
CA THR A 84 13.81 16.09 0.89
C THR A 84 14.37 14.77 0.43
N LEU A 85 13.81 13.67 0.93
CA LEU A 85 14.11 12.31 0.46
C LEU A 85 13.10 11.90 -0.60
N SER A 86 13.58 11.21 -1.62
CA SER A 86 12.75 10.67 -2.70
C SER A 86 13.28 9.29 -3.08
N PRO A 87 12.68 8.21 -2.56
CA PRO A 87 11.55 8.15 -1.62
C PRO A 87 11.94 8.31 -0.12
N SER A 88 10.98 8.73 0.71
CA SER A 88 11.08 8.77 2.20
C SER A 88 10.64 7.45 2.87
N PHE A 89 9.99 6.55 2.13
CA PHE A 89 9.57 5.22 2.55
C PHE A 89 9.86 4.21 1.45
N VAL A 90 10.40 3.04 1.81
CA VAL A 90 10.70 1.96 0.88
C VAL A 90 10.28 0.62 1.45
N GLU A 91 9.52 -0.14 0.68
CA GLU A 91 9.29 -1.56 0.92
C GLU A 91 10.17 -2.41 -0.03
N ALA A 92 11.06 -3.23 0.52
CA ALA A 92 12.07 -3.96 -0.25
C ALA A 92 12.30 -5.39 0.25
N GLU A 93 12.84 -6.25 -0.61
CA GLU A 93 13.30 -7.57 -0.17
C GLU A 93 14.53 -7.45 0.73
N LYS A 94 14.67 -8.38 1.66
CA LYS A 94 15.83 -8.43 2.56
C LYS A 94 17.13 -8.55 1.76
N GLY A 95 18.11 -7.71 2.06
CA GLY A 95 19.42 -7.66 1.40
C GLY A 95 19.45 -6.82 0.12
N LYS A 96 18.33 -6.21 -0.29
CA LYS A 96 18.30 -5.35 -1.48
C LYS A 96 19.00 -4.01 -1.21
N THR A 97 19.84 -3.57 -2.14
CA THR A 97 20.40 -2.21 -2.13
C THR A 97 19.37 -1.19 -2.58
N LEU A 98 19.22 -0.12 -1.80
CA LEU A 98 18.34 1.01 -2.04
C LEU A 98 19.17 2.22 -2.46
N GLU A 99 18.65 2.99 -3.41
CA GLU A 99 19.19 4.29 -3.81
C GLU A 99 18.10 5.35 -3.59
N ILE A 100 18.37 6.29 -2.69
CA ILE A 100 17.45 7.34 -2.29
C ILE A 100 17.99 8.67 -2.79
N LYS A 101 17.18 9.38 -3.57
CA LYS A 101 17.53 10.73 -4.00
C LYS A 101 17.33 11.70 -2.83
N VAL A 102 18.34 12.53 -2.58
CA VAL A 102 18.33 13.56 -1.55
C VAL A 102 18.41 14.91 -2.23
N ASP A 103 17.34 15.70 -2.18
CA ASP A 103 17.29 17.03 -2.76
C ASP A 103 17.47 18.09 -1.67
N VAL A 104 18.49 18.94 -1.84
CA VAL A 104 18.83 20.00 -0.88
C VAL A 104 18.63 21.37 -1.53
N GLN A 105 17.78 22.21 -0.93
CA GLN A 105 17.46 23.54 -1.45
C GLN A 105 17.59 24.60 -0.36
N SER A 106 18.10 25.78 -0.67
CA SER A 106 18.05 26.93 0.26
C SER A 106 16.96 27.91 -0.12
N TYR A 107 16.47 28.66 0.87
CA TYR A 107 15.36 29.60 0.66
C TYR A 107 15.78 30.99 0.20
N LEU A 108 16.96 31.44 0.61
CA LEU A 108 17.42 32.82 0.41
C LEU A 108 18.69 32.85 -0.43
N GLU A 109 19.78 32.33 0.14
CA GLU A 109 21.11 32.36 -0.46
C GLU A 109 21.70 30.95 -0.56
N PRO A 110 22.60 30.68 -1.51
CA PRO A 110 23.32 29.42 -1.58
C PRO A 110 24.08 29.14 -0.27
N LEU A 111 23.84 27.98 0.33
CA LEU A 111 24.46 27.53 1.56
C LEU A 111 25.29 26.29 1.28
N ARG A 112 26.48 26.21 1.89
CA ARG A 112 27.24 24.96 1.91
C ARG A 112 26.64 24.06 2.99
N VAL A 113 26.01 22.97 2.56
CA VAL A 113 25.36 21.99 3.43
C VAL A 113 26.19 20.72 3.45
N LYS A 114 26.42 20.18 4.65
CA LYS A 114 27.05 18.87 4.87
C LYS A 114 25.99 17.85 5.26
N LEU A 115 26.00 16.69 4.62
CA LEU A 115 25.10 15.57 4.86
C LEU A 115 25.81 14.47 5.63
N ARG A 116 25.09 13.78 6.52
CA ARG A 116 25.55 12.61 7.26
C ARG A 116 24.42 11.61 7.36
N VAL A 117 24.75 10.33 7.23
CA VAL A 117 23.78 9.24 7.31
C VAL A 117 24.22 8.25 8.38
N ALA A 118 23.26 7.69 9.12
CA ALA A 118 23.55 6.68 10.14
C ALA A 118 23.97 5.31 9.54
N GLN A 119 23.51 5.03 8.31
CA GLN A 119 23.74 3.77 7.61
C GLN A 119 23.90 4.03 6.12
N GLY A 120 24.73 3.23 5.46
CA GLY A 120 25.01 3.36 4.03
C GLY A 120 26.04 4.44 3.70
N ALA A 121 26.01 4.92 2.47
CA ALA A 121 26.90 5.96 1.94
C ALA A 121 26.09 7.01 1.18
N ILE A 122 26.52 8.28 1.21
CA ILE A 122 25.84 9.36 0.50
C ILE A 122 26.82 10.15 -0.37
N GLU A 123 26.47 10.39 -1.63
CA GLU A 123 27.32 11.11 -2.56
C GLU A 123 26.55 12.18 -3.37
N PRO A 124 26.99 13.45 -3.37
CA PRO A 124 28.09 13.99 -2.55
C PRO A 124 27.68 14.17 -1.07
N GLU A 125 28.64 14.02 -0.15
CA GLU A 125 28.44 14.28 1.29
C GLU A 125 28.31 15.78 1.62
N GLU A 126 28.68 16.66 0.71
CA GLU A 126 28.52 18.11 0.87
C GLU A 126 28.28 18.79 -0.48
N GLY A 127 27.60 19.94 -0.45
CA GLY A 127 27.33 20.72 -1.65
C GLY A 127 26.87 22.13 -1.35
N ILE A 128 26.90 23.00 -2.35
CA ILE A 128 26.31 24.33 -2.30
C ILE A 128 24.89 24.24 -2.84
N THR A 129 23.90 24.69 -2.08
CA THR A 129 22.49 24.63 -2.51
C THR A 129 22.20 25.51 -3.72
N PRO A 130 21.31 25.06 -4.64
CA PRO A 130 20.64 23.77 -4.66
C PRO A 130 21.54 22.65 -5.23
N PHE A 131 21.48 21.47 -4.62
CA PHE A 131 22.14 20.28 -5.16
C PHE A 131 21.37 19.01 -4.83
N THR A 132 21.73 17.92 -5.50
CA THR A 132 21.18 16.58 -5.26
C THR A 132 22.31 15.66 -4.82
N ALA A 133 22.01 14.75 -3.90
CA ALA A 133 22.85 13.61 -3.54
C ALA A 133 22.09 12.29 -3.69
N VAL A 134 22.83 11.19 -3.77
CA VAL A 134 22.31 9.83 -3.77
C VAL A 134 22.75 9.16 -2.48
N TRP A 135 21.78 8.70 -1.71
CA TRP A 135 22.01 7.92 -0.49
C TRP A 135 21.75 6.44 -0.76
N THR A 136 22.80 5.64 -0.63
CA THR A 136 22.78 4.19 -0.90
C THR A 136 22.88 3.40 0.40
N LEU A 137 21.95 2.49 0.66
CA LEU A 137 21.92 1.62 1.85
C LEU A 137 21.31 0.24 1.55
N THR A 138 21.50 -0.74 2.43
CA THR A 138 20.94 -2.10 2.27
C THR A 138 19.73 -2.30 3.18
N ALA A 139 18.64 -2.84 2.64
CA ALA A 139 17.42 -3.14 3.37
C ALA A 139 17.50 -4.49 4.08
N ASP A 140 17.91 -4.53 5.35
CA ASP A 140 18.09 -5.78 6.09
C ASP A 140 16.97 -6.12 7.07
N ARG A 141 16.26 -5.11 7.56
CA ARG A 141 15.18 -5.20 8.56
C ARG A 141 14.25 -3.99 8.45
N ASP A 142 13.11 -4.08 9.12
CA ASP A 142 12.24 -2.92 9.31
C ASP A 142 12.96 -1.91 10.21
N GLU A 143 13.18 -0.70 9.70
CA GLU A 143 13.86 0.34 10.45
C GLU A 143 13.55 1.76 9.96
N LYS A 144 13.84 2.72 10.82
CA LYS A 144 13.85 4.15 10.50
C LYS A 144 15.29 4.64 10.55
N VAL A 145 15.75 5.24 9.47
CA VAL A 145 17.14 5.69 9.32
C VAL A 145 17.14 7.19 9.08
N ASP A 146 17.92 7.91 9.89
CA ASP A 146 18.00 9.36 9.81
C ASP A 146 19.17 9.80 8.93
N LEU A 147 18.90 10.81 8.10
CA LEU A 147 19.88 11.64 7.42
C LEU A 147 19.89 13.00 8.11
N VAL A 148 21.07 13.43 8.54
CA VAL A 148 21.31 14.73 9.17
C VAL A 148 21.98 15.65 8.17
N ALA A 149 21.49 16.86 8.05
CA ALA A 149 22.07 17.90 7.22
C ALA A 149 22.37 19.13 8.06
N GLU A 150 23.58 19.69 7.91
CA GLU A 150 24.10 20.78 8.73
C GLU A 150 24.62 21.92 7.85
N ALA A 151 24.20 23.16 8.15
CA ALA A 151 24.81 24.38 7.59
C ALA A 151 24.65 25.55 8.55
N SER A 152 25.70 26.36 8.72
CA SER A 152 25.67 27.62 9.50
C SER A 152 25.03 27.52 10.89
N GLY A 153 25.24 26.40 11.59
CA GLY A 153 24.68 26.15 12.93
C GLY A 153 23.22 25.65 12.95
N VAL A 154 22.59 25.50 11.78
CA VAL A 154 21.27 24.87 11.60
C VAL A 154 21.46 23.39 11.24
N SER A 155 20.71 22.52 11.91
CA SER A 155 20.65 21.09 11.62
C SER A 155 19.22 20.70 11.27
N LYS A 156 19.04 19.99 10.15
CA LYS A 156 17.77 19.35 9.76
C LYS A 156 17.93 17.83 9.70
N ILE A 157 16.88 17.12 10.07
CA ILE A 157 16.83 15.66 10.01
C ILE A 157 15.76 15.26 8.99
N ALA A 158 16.12 14.41 8.04
CA ALA A 158 15.20 13.75 7.13
C ALA A 158 15.23 12.25 7.41
N GLN A 159 14.06 11.63 7.56
CA GLN A 159 13.93 10.24 7.99
C GLN A 159 13.48 9.36 6.81
N LEU A 160 14.22 8.28 6.58
CA LEU A 160 13.84 7.18 5.68
C LEU A 160 13.22 6.05 6.50
N THR A 161 12.06 5.55 6.08
CA THR A 161 11.47 4.34 6.65
C THR A 161 11.64 3.16 5.69
N VAL A 162 12.29 2.09 6.15
CA VAL A 162 12.47 0.85 5.39
C VAL A 162 11.57 -0.22 5.98
N ARG A 163 10.82 -0.92 5.13
CA ARG A 163 10.08 -2.15 5.46
C ARG A 163 10.55 -3.30 4.59
N ILE A 164 10.72 -4.46 5.19
CA ILE A 164 11.07 -5.68 4.49
C ILE A 164 9.81 -6.39 4.02
N LYS A 165 9.73 -6.65 2.71
CA LYS A 165 8.69 -7.48 2.13
C LYS A 165 8.74 -8.86 2.79
N LYS A 166 7.65 -9.22 3.48
CA LYS A 166 7.52 -10.54 4.09
C LYS A 166 7.48 -11.59 2.97
N ALA A 167 8.37 -12.57 3.05
CA ALA A 167 8.49 -13.61 2.04
C ALA A 167 7.18 -14.39 1.93
N VAL A 168 6.57 -14.32 0.75
CA VAL A 168 5.35 -15.03 0.40
C VAL A 168 5.73 -16.39 -0.19
N VAL A 169 5.29 -17.47 0.45
CA VAL A 169 5.50 -18.84 0.00
C VAL A 169 4.26 -19.31 -0.73
N ARG A 170 4.42 -19.75 -1.99
CA ARG A 170 3.33 -20.33 -2.79
C ARG A 170 3.38 -21.85 -2.71
N LYS A 171 2.28 -22.48 -2.34
CA LYS A 171 2.15 -23.94 -2.19
C LYS A 171 0.89 -24.46 -2.86
N ALA A 172 0.99 -25.57 -3.58
CA ALA A 172 -0.19 -26.30 -4.06
C ALA A 172 -0.82 -27.19 -2.97
N GLU A 173 -0.07 -27.50 -1.93
CA GLU A 173 -0.49 -28.41 -0.86
C GLU A 173 -0.16 -27.81 0.52
N LEU A 174 -1.16 -27.74 1.40
CA LEU A 174 -0.96 -27.46 2.81
C LEU A 174 -0.61 -28.73 3.57
N THR A 175 0.41 -28.66 4.43
CA THR A 175 0.78 -29.74 5.36
C THR A 175 0.51 -29.32 6.81
N PRO A 176 0.53 -30.24 7.80
CA PRO A 176 0.39 -29.87 9.21
C PRO A 176 1.42 -28.84 9.70
N ASP A 177 2.60 -28.77 9.07
CA ASP A 177 3.64 -27.78 9.39
C ASP A 177 3.25 -26.33 9.01
N ASP A 178 2.18 -26.17 8.23
CA ASP A 178 1.66 -24.86 7.84
C ASP A 178 0.68 -24.27 8.87
N ILE A 179 0.29 -25.07 9.87
CA ILE A 179 -0.55 -24.60 10.98
C ILE A 179 0.21 -23.54 11.79
N GLY A 180 -0.44 -22.40 12.02
CA GLY A 180 0.12 -21.23 12.69
C GLY A 180 0.75 -20.21 11.74
N GLN A 181 0.95 -20.53 10.45
CA GLN A 181 1.33 -19.55 9.44
C GLN A 181 0.15 -18.66 9.04
N LEU A 182 0.46 -17.55 8.37
CA LEU A 182 -0.55 -16.62 7.87
C LEU A 182 -0.91 -16.98 6.43
N LEU A 183 -2.20 -17.09 6.14
CA LEU A 183 -2.75 -17.26 4.80
C LEU A 183 -3.02 -15.88 4.20
N ASP A 184 -2.28 -15.55 3.15
CA ASP A 184 -2.33 -14.26 2.46
C ASP A 184 -3.31 -14.27 1.28
N GLY A 185 -3.48 -15.44 0.66
CA GLY A 185 -4.42 -15.61 -0.43
C GLY A 185 -4.51 -17.03 -0.97
N ILE A 186 -5.47 -17.22 -1.87
CA ILE A 186 -5.68 -18.45 -2.62
C ILE A 186 -5.84 -18.07 -4.10
N GLU A 187 -5.02 -18.65 -4.96
CA GLU A 187 -4.91 -18.32 -6.38
C GLU A 187 -5.30 -19.50 -7.28
N GLU A 188 -5.47 -19.23 -8.57
CA GLU A 188 -5.82 -20.22 -9.59
C GLU A 188 -7.13 -20.98 -9.30
N ILE A 189 -8.12 -20.28 -8.75
CA ILE A 189 -9.45 -20.84 -8.50
C ILE A 189 -10.15 -20.98 -9.84
N LYS A 190 -10.28 -22.23 -10.30
CA LYS A 190 -10.80 -22.59 -11.64
C LYS A 190 -12.24 -23.10 -11.66
N SER A 191 -12.90 -23.22 -10.50
CA SER A 191 -14.29 -23.71 -10.41
C SER A 191 -15.10 -22.97 -9.35
N SER A 192 -16.40 -22.82 -9.61
CA SER A 192 -17.37 -22.22 -8.69
C SER A 192 -17.47 -23.01 -7.38
N ALA A 193 -17.31 -24.34 -7.44
CA ALA A 193 -17.29 -25.20 -6.25
C ALA A 193 -16.09 -24.89 -5.33
N HIS A 194 -14.91 -24.59 -5.89
CA HIS A 194 -13.74 -24.22 -5.10
C HIS A 194 -13.90 -22.82 -4.50
N LEU A 195 -14.42 -21.86 -5.29
CA LEU A 195 -14.70 -20.52 -4.81
C LEU A 195 -15.69 -20.54 -3.63
N LYS A 196 -16.74 -21.37 -3.75
CA LYS A 196 -17.71 -21.61 -2.68
C LYS A 196 -17.08 -22.20 -1.42
N ALA A 197 -16.26 -23.25 -1.57
CA ALA A 197 -15.57 -23.83 -0.43
C ALA A 197 -14.73 -22.78 0.32
N ILE A 198 -14.06 -21.88 -0.40
CA ILE A 198 -13.28 -20.78 0.20
C ILE A 198 -14.20 -19.79 0.92
N ALA A 199 -15.27 -19.34 0.27
CA ALA A 199 -16.23 -18.37 0.81
C ALA A 199 -16.96 -18.89 2.07
N ASP A 200 -17.23 -20.19 2.15
CA ASP A 200 -17.86 -20.84 3.31
C ASP A 200 -16.87 -21.13 4.45
N CYS A 201 -15.58 -21.29 4.13
CA CYS A 201 -14.58 -21.72 5.12
C CYS A 201 -13.92 -20.57 5.86
N ILE A 202 -13.79 -19.40 5.23
CA ILE A 202 -13.03 -18.26 5.75
C ILE A 202 -13.95 -17.06 5.93
N ASP A 203 -14.17 -16.68 7.20
CA ASP A 203 -14.95 -15.49 7.56
C ASP A 203 -13.98 -14.33 7.89
N ALA A 204 -13.29 -13.85 6.86
CA ALA A 204 -12.35 -12.74 6.92
C ALA A 204 -12.59 -11.80 5.74
N SER A 205 -12.28 -10.51 5.91
CA SER A 205 -12.37 -9.54 4.82
C SER A 205 -11.44 -9.97 3.70
N ASN A 206 -11.97 -10.03 2.49
CA ASN A 206 -11.27 -10.54 1.33
C ASN A 206 -11.76 -9.88 0.05
N SER A 207 -10.90 -9.92 -0.96
CA SER A 207 -11.18 -9.41 -2.29
C SER A 207 -10.79 -10.42 -3.37
N CYS A 208 -11.71 -10.64 -4.30
CA CYS A 208 -11.51 -11.42 -5.51
C CYS A 208 -10.98 -10.53 -6.63
N LEU A 209 -9.99 -11.06 -7.34
CA LEU A 209 -9.44 -10.52 -8.58
C LEU A 209 -9.42 -11.62 -9.63
N GLY A 210 -9.77 -11.29 -10.87
CA GLY A 210 -9.67 -12.24 -11.99
C GLY A 210 -10.86 -12.15 -12.91
N SER A 211 -11.19 -13.25 -13.58
CA SER A 211 -12.31 -13.26 -14.53
C SER A 211 -13.01 -14.61 -14.56
N PHE A 212 -14.27 -14.60 -14.98
CA PHE A 212 -15.00 -15.82 -15.29
C PHE A 212 -15.78 -15.67 -16.60
N GLU A 213 -16.01 -16.81 -17.21
CA GLU A 213 -16.74 -16.95 -18.45
C GLU A 213 -17.67 -18.17 -18.38
N ILE A 214 -18.93 -17.96 -18.73
CA ILE A 214 -19.93 -19.02 -18.85
C ILE A 214 -20.50 -18.96 -20.26
N GLU A 215 -20.43 -20.06 -20.98
CA GLU A 215 -20.93 -20.20 -22.34
C GLU A 215 -21.96 -21.33 -22.39
N SER A 216 -23.15 -21.00 -22.91
CA SER A 216 -24.27 -21.92 -23.11
C SER A 216 -24.71 -21.85 -24.57
N GLU A 217 -24.86 -23.01 -25.19
CA GLU A 217 -25.32 -23.11 -26.59
C GLU A 217 -26.72 -22.52 -26.78
N GLN A 218 -27.55 -22.51 -25.73
CA GLN A 218 -28.95 -22.09 -25.79
C GLN A 218 -29.19 -20.68 -25.24
N HIS A 219 -28.35 -20.22 -24.32
CA HIS A 219 -28.58 -18.98 -23.56
C HIS A 219 -27.48 -17.93 -23.75
N GLY A 220 -26.49 -18.21 -24.61
CA GLY A 220 -25.43 -17.28 -24.96
C GLY A 220 -24.24 -17.34 -24.01
N ARG A 221 -23.46 -16.25 -24.00
CA ARG A 221 -22.17 -16.17 -23.30
C ARG A 221 -22.14 -14.96 -22.37
N VAL A 222 -21.69 -15.18 -21.14
CA VAL A 222 -21.39 -14.13 -20.17
C VAL A 222 -19.91 -14.19 -19.84
N LYS A 223 -19.25 -13.03 -19.88
CA LYS A 223 -17.89 -12.84 -19.39
C LYS A 223 -17.87 -11.65 -18.45
N ALA A 224 -17.20 -11.79 -17.31
CA ALA A 224 -17.04 -10.72 -16.35
C ALA A 224 -15.64 -10.74 -15.74
N ASP A 225 -15.14 -9.54 -15.46
CA ASP A 225 -13.92 -9.32 -14.69
C ASP A 225 -14.33 -8.92 -13.27
N LEU A 226 -13.64 -9.49 -12.28
CA LEU A 226 -13.81 -9.21 -10.87
C LEU A 226 -12.66 -8.33 -10.40
N GLU A 227 -13.01 -7.15 -9.88
CA GLU A 227 -12.07 -6.21 -9.30
C GLU A 227 -12.56 -5.84 -7.90
N LYS A 228 -11.90 -6.38 -6.86
CA LYS A 228 -12.20 -6.09 -5.45
C LYS A 228 -13.63 -6.45 -5.02
N VAL A 229 -14.12 -7.60 -5.47
CA VAL A 229 -15.43 -8.16 -5.06
C VAL A 229 -15.19 -9.22 -3.99
N ASP A 230 -15.88 -9.20 -2.86
CA ASP A 230 -15.69 -10.25 -1.84
C ASP A 230 -16.10 -11.64 -2.35
N ALA A 231 -15.49 -12.69 -1.79
CA ALA A 231 -15.66 -14.07 -2.24
C ALA A 231 -17.10 -14.59 -2.14
N LYS A 232 -17.87 -14.13 -1.15
CA LYS A 232 -19.29 -14.53 -1.00
C LYS A 232 -20.13 -13.90 -2.11
N THR A 233 -19.93 -12.61 -2.39
CA THR A 233 -20.60 -11.92 -3.51
C THR A 233 -20.19 -12.50 -4.86
N ALA A 234 -18.89 -12.75 -5.07
CA ALA A 234 -18.39 -13.34 -6.30
C ALA A 234 -18.97 -14.75 -6.53
N GLU A 235 -19.00 -15.59 -5.48
CA GLU A 235 -19.63 -16.93 -5.56
C GLU A 235 -21.10 -16.84 -5.90
N TYR A 236 -21.87 -15.97 -5.22
CA TYR A 236 -23.28 -15.79 -5.47
C TYR A 236 -23.54 -15.38 -6.92
N MET A 237 -22.80 -14.38 -7.43
CA MET A 237 -22.92 -13.93 -8.81
C MET A 237 -22.66 -15.06 -9.80
N VAL A 238 -21.58 -15.83 -9.61
CA VAL A 238 -21.25 -16.93 -10.51
C VAL A 238 -22.31 -18.03 -10.45
N SER A 239 -22.72 -18.44 -9.25
CA SER A 239 -23.71 -19.49 -9.04
C SER A 239 -25.07 -19.16 -9.66
N GLU A 240 -25.55 -17.91 -9.53
CA GLU A 240 -26.79 -17.47 -10.15
C GLU A 240 -26.70 -17.49 -11.69
N ILE A 241 -25.58 -17.01 -12.26
CA ILE A 241 -25.40 -17.00 -13.72
C ILE A 241 -25.25 -18.43 -14.26
N GLU A 242 -24.54 -19.32 -13.55
CA GLU A 242 -24.48 -20.76 -13.90
C GLU A 242 -25.89 -21.37 -13.92
N GLY A 243 -26.73 -21.04 -12.92
CA GLY A 243 -28.11 -21.51 -12.83
C GLY A 243 -28.99 -21.03 -13.99
N ILE A 244 -28.85 -19.76 -14.39
CA ILE A 244 -29.59 -19.15 -15.50
C ILE A 244 -29.16 -19.74 -16.84
N LEU A 245 -27.85 -19.88 -17.08
CA LEU A 245 -27.30 -20.35 -18.36
C LEU A 245 -27.29 -21.88 -18.50
N GLY A 246 -27.44 -22.61 -17.39
CA GLY A 246 -27.38 -24.07 -17.34
C GLY A 246 -25.99 -24.63 -17.66
N ALA A 247 -24.94 -23.83 -17.48
CA ALA A 247 -23.56 -24.16 -17.83
C ALA A 247 -22.59 -23.79 -16.70
N ARG A 248 -21.44 -24.45 -16.64
CA ARG A 248 -20.40 -24.19 -15.63
C ARG A 248 -19.46 -23.06 -16.06
N ALA A 249 -19.02 -22.27 -15.09
CA ALA A 249 -18.04 -21.23 -15.29
C ALA A 249 -16.64 -21.81 -15.51
N ARG A 250 -15.96 -21.29 -16.53
CA ARG A 250 -14.50 -21.30 -16.63
C ARG A 250 -14.00 -20.04 -15.97
N MET A 251 -13.11 -20.15 -15.01
CA MET A 251 -12.64 -19.01 -14.24
C MET A 251 -11.15 -19.10 -13.94
N ASP A 252 -10.57 -17.95 -13.69
CA ASP A 252 -9.25 -17.81 -13.09
C ASP A 252 -9.37 -16.67 -12.08
N ILE A 253 -9.66 -17.05 -10.84
CA ILE A 253 -9.92 -16.12 -9.74
C ILE A 253 -8.84 -16.31 -8.68
N LYS A 254 -8.44 -15.19 -8.11
CA LYS A 254 -7.59 -15.09 -6.93
C LYS A 254 -8.39 -14.42 -5.82
N VAL A 255 -8.34 -15.01 -4.63
CA VAL A 255 -8.88 -14.44 -3.38
C VAL A 255 -7.70 -13.95 -2.55
N LEU A 256 -7.71 -12.67 -2.18
CA LEU A 256 -6.75 -12.05 -1.29
C LEU A 256 -7.40 -11.75 0.05
N PHE A 257 -6.73 -12.04 1.15
CA PHE A 257 -7.22 -11.71 2.49
C PHE A 257 -6.66 -10.36 2.92
N GLU A 258 -7.56 -9.45 3.29
CA GLU A 258 -7.22 -8.12 3.80
C GLU A 258 -6.94 -8.18 5.30
N ASP A 259 -7.64 -9.07 6.01
CA ASP A 259 -7.39 -9.38 7.41
C ASP A 259 -6.32 -10.46 7.60
N VAL A 260 -5.68 -10.46 8.77
CA VAL A 260 -4.71 -11.48 9.15
C VAL A 260 -5.40 -12.83 9.37
N VAL A 261 -5.32 -13.73 8.38
CA VAL A 261 -5.86 -15.09 8.50
C VAL A 261 -4.77 -16.05 8.99
N THR A 262 -4.88 -16.54 10.22
CA THR A 262 -3.98 -17.59 10.73
C THR A 262 -4.54 -18.98 10.39
N ILE A 263 -3.71 -19.86 9.85
CA ILE A 263 -4.08 -21.26 9.60
C ILE A 263 -4.18 -22.00 10.94
N SER A 264 -5.40 -22.11 11.48
CA SER A 264 -5.71 -22.98 12.62
C SER A 264 -5.85 -24.43 12.18
N GLU A 265 -5.85 -25.38 13.13
CA GLU A 265 -6.15 -26.79 12.84
C GLU A 265 -7.49 -26.96 12.10
N ILE A 266 -8.54 -26.27 12.55
CA ILE A 266 -9.87 -26.33 11.92
C ILE A 266 -9.81 -25.79 10.49
N LEU A 267 -9.14 -24.66 10.28
CA LEU A 267 -9.01 -24.06 8.97
C LEU A 267 -8.17 -24.94 8.03
N TYR A 268 -7.09 -25.54 8.53
CA TYR A 268 -6.29 -26.51 7.80
C TYR A 268 -7.14 -27.70 7.33
N GLN A 269 -7.93 -28.32 8.23
CA GLN A 269 -8.80 -29.45 7.87
C GLN A 269 -9.84 -29.08 6.81
N LYS A 270 -10.31 -27.83 6.80
CA LYS A 270 -11.22 -27.30 5.78
C LYS A 270 -10.50 -27.04 4.46
N LEU A 271 -9.32 -26.42 4.47
CA LEU A 271 -8.62 -26.01 3.26
C LEU A 271 -7.88 -27.14 2.55
N LYS A 272 -7.46 -28.20 3.26
CA LYS A 272 -6.74 -29.33 2.64
C LYS A 272 -7.51 -30.03 1.53
N MET A 273 -8.84 -29.90 1.49
CA MET A 273 -9.67 -30.43 0.40
C MET A 273 -9.42 -29.73 -0.94
N LEU A 274 -8.79 -28.55 -0.91
CA LEU A 274 -8.39 -27.77 -2.08
C LEU A 274 -6.93 -28.04 -2.50
N ASN A 275 -6.21 -28.94 -1.82
CA ASN A 275 -4.83 -29.30 -2.19
C ASN A 275 -4.76 -29.78 -3.64
N ASN A 276 -3.80 -29.27 -4.39
CA ASN A 276 -3.57 -29.48 -5.83
C ASN A 276 -4.68 -28.94 -6.75
N LEU A 277 -5.70 -28.27 -6.21
CA LEU A 277 -6.78 -27.63 -6.97
C LEU A 277 -6.64 -26.11 -7.06
N VAL A 278 -5.88 -25.52 -6.12
CA VAL A 278 -5.58 -24.09 -6.00
C VAL A 278 -4.12 -23.90 -5.55
N ILE A 279 -3.64 -22.66 -5.59
CA ILE A 279 -2.34 -22.29 -5.00
C ILE A 279 -2.58 -21.45 -3.74
N PHE A 280 -2.10 -21.93 -2.59
CA PHE A 280 -2.10 -21.19 -1.34
C PHE A 280 -0.89 -20.27 -1.26
N THR A 281 -1.12 -19.07 -0.76
CA THR A 281 -0.11 -18.02 -0.61
C THR A 281 0.06 -17.77 0.90
N LEU A 282 1.23 -18.10 1.44
CA LEU A 282 1.51 -18.10 2.88
C LEU A 282 2.56 -17.06 3.27
N LYS A 283 2.44 -16.49 4.46
CA LYS A 283 3.46 -15.65 5.10
C LYS A 283 3.85 -16.26 6.44
N LYS A 284 5.14 -16.22 6.77
CA LYS A 284 5.60 -16.63 8.11
C LYS A 284 5.05 -15.69 9.17
N ARG A 285 4.61 -16.28 10.28
CA ARG A 285 4.30 -15.55 11.51
C ARG A 285 5.62 -15.25 12.23
N GLU A 286 5.85 -13.98 12.55
CA GLU A 286 7.00 -13.53 13.37
C GLU A 286 6.83 -13.90 14.83
#